data_AF-A0A3N9RMP7-F1
#
_entry.id   AF-A0A3N9RMP7-F1
#
_cell.length_a   1.000
_cell.length_b   1.000
_cell.length_c   1.000
_cell.angle_alpha   90.00
_cell.angle_beta   90.00
_cell.angle_gamma   90.00
#
_symmetry.space_group_name_H-M   'P 1'
#
loop_
_entity.id
_entity.type
_entity.pdbx_description
1 polymer ?
#
loop_
_entity_poly.entity_id
_entity_poly.type
_entity_poly.pdbx_seq_one_letter_code
_entity_poly.pdbx_strand_id
1 'polypeptide(L)'
;MGKAIRTLGVAAALAFAPQVMAAPAAAPVAAAAAPAADAVQPAAKADAGAEKSSYVPAKPTPGKGQPVAGALSFQDQYSITGQQALRMYDYVLMPIITVITLFVLVLLLFVMARFRRSANPVASKTSHNTLIEVIWTLLPVLILVVIAVPSIRLLAAQYTPAPKNALTVKATGYQWYWGYTYPDNGGFEVISNMLPDEEALKRGEPPQLGADARMVVPYGEPIRMQTVGADVIHSFAVPSLWFKLDAVPGRINEKELFIKEPGVYYGQCSELCGVRHGYMPIVVEAVSRPQFEAWVKAQGGTVGPKEAAPAAAPAAAAPAADASAPAADASASPAA
;
A
#
# COMPACT_ATOMS: atom_id res chain seq x y z
N MET A 1 -69.74 -30.34 -0.07
CA MET A 1 -68.82 -29.17 -0.04
C MET A 1 -68.68 -28.76 1.41
N GLY A 2 -67.54 -28.70 2.08
CA GLY A 2 -66.15 -28.87 1.70
C GLY A 2 -65.30 -28.31 2.87
N LYS A 3 -64.41 -29.15 3.40
CA LYS A 3 -63.20 -28.85 4.19
C LYS A 3 -63.41 -28.30 5.62
N ALA A 4 -63.31 -29.13 6.65
CA ALA A 4 -62.11 -29.77 7.24
C ALA A 4 -61.22 -28.81 8.04
N ILE A 5 -61.53 -28.73 9.33
CA ILE A 5 -60.70 -28.22 10.42
C ILE A 5 -59.58 -29.24 10.68
N ARG A 6 -58.32 -28.82 10.61
CA ARG A 6 -57.19 -29.56 11.19
C ARG A 6 -56.29 -28.62 11.98
N THR A 7 -56.25 -28.93 13.26
CA THR A 7 -55.31 -28.55 14.32
C THR A 7 -53.85 -28.65 13.83
N LEU A 8 -53.09 -27.56 13.94
CA LEU A 8 -51.63 -27.56 13.86
C LEU A 8 -51.07 -27.65 15.27
N GLY A 9 -50.38 -28.74 15.58
CA GLY A 9 -49.67 -28.91 16.83
C GLY A 9 -48.83 -30.18 16.78
N VAL A 10 -47.59 -30.07 16.29
CA VAL A 10 -46.48 -30.95 16.66
C VAL A 10 -45.19 -30.14 16.63
N ALA A 11 -44.46 -30.24 17.74
CA ALA A 11 -43.21 -29.57 18.04
C ALA A 11 -42.07 -29.93 17.07
N ALA A 12 -41.34 -28.92 16.62
CA ALA A 12 -40.05 -29.08 15.96
C ALA A 12 -38.95 -29.17 17.03
N ALA A 13 -38.52 -30.38 17.36
CA ALA A 13 -37.27 -30.65 18.07
C ALA A 13 -36.28 -31.23 17.05
N LEU A 14 -35.50 -30.37 16.40
CA LEU A 14 -34.33 -30.76 15.61
C LEU A 14 -33.10 -30.61 16.50
N ALA A 15 -32.63 -31.77 16.98
CA ALA A 15 -31.34 -31.89 17.65
C ALA A 15 -30.22 -31.58 16.65
N PHE A 16 -29.39 -30.58 16.96
CA PHE A 16 -28.10 -30.38 16.30
C PHE A 16 -27.11 -31.42 16.82
N ALA A 17 -26.96 -32.53 16.09
CA ALA A 17 -25.80 -33.39 16.23
C ALA A 17 -24.68 -32.88 15.29
N PRO A 18 -23.42 -32.78 15.75
CA PRO A 18 -22.32 -32.43 14.87
C PRO A 18 -22.05 -33.60 13.93
N GLN A 19 -22.29 -33.41 12.63
CA GLN A 19 -21.79 -34.33 11.62
C GLN A 19 -20.29 -34.09 11.44
N VAL A 20 -19.48 -34.95 12.07
CA VAL A 20 -18.07 -35.09 11.73
C VAL A 20 -18.01 -35.81 10.40
N MET A 21 -17.82 -35.06 9.31
CA MET A 21 -17.39 -35.64 8.05
C MET A 21 -15.95 -36.11 8.22
N ALA A 22 -15.75 -37.42 8.37
CA ALA A 22 -14.43 -38.02 8.29
C ALA A 22 -13.88 -37.80 6.86
N ALA A 23 -12.86 -36.96 6.72
CA ALA A 23 -12.05 -36.92 5.52
C ALA A 23 -11.31 -38.26 5.38
N PRO A 24 -11.19 -38.84 4.17
CA PRO A 24 -10.33 -40.00 3.99
C PRO A 24 -8.89 -39.61 4.34
N ALA A 25 -8.22 -40.45 5.13
CA ALA A 25 -6.81 -40.28 5.45
C ALA A 25 -6.00 -40.24 4.15
N ALA A 26 -5.38 -39.09 3.88
CA ALA A 26 -4.39 -38.99 2.81
C ALA A 26 -3.22 -39.90 3.17
N ALA A 27 -2.94 -40.88 2.30
CA ALA A 27 -1.71 -41.67 2.38
C ALA A 27 -0.50 -40.72 2.37
N PRO A 28 0.60 -41.05 3.10
CA PRO A 28 1.79 -40.22 3.08
C PRO A 28 2.35 -40.22 1.66
N VAL A 29 2.19 -39.10 0.97
CA VAL A 29 2.94 -38.84 -0.26
C VAL A 29 4.38 -38.66 0.20
N ALA A 30 5.20 -39.69 -0.03
CA ALA A 30 6.63 -39.56 0.12
C ALA A 30 7.07 -38.31 -0.64
N ALA A 31 7.77 -37.40 0.02
CA ALA A 31 8.35 -36.23 -0.61
C ALA A 31 9.27 -36.73 -1.72
N ALA A 32 8.78 -36.70 -2.96
CA ALA A 32 9.61 -36.85 -4.12
C ALA A 32 10.61 -35.70 -4.03
N ALA A 33 11.89 -36.04 -3.95
CA ALA A 33 12.97 -35.07 -4.06
C ALA A 33 12.66 -34.20 -5.27
N ALA A 34 12.59 -32.88 -5.06
CA ALA A 34 12.47 -31.94 -6.14
C ALA A 34 13.55 -32.30 -7.17
N PRO A 35 13.21 -32.42 -8.48
CA PRO A 35 14.24 -32.56 -9.48
C PRO A 35 15.19 -31.39 -9.26
N ALA A 36 16.49 -31.70 -9.15
CA ALA A 36 17.53 -30.69 -9.05
C ALA A 36 17.22 -29.67 -10.14
N ALA A 37 16.88 -28.45 -9.74
CA ALA A 37 16.72 -27.36 -10.68
C ALA A 37 18.03 -27.34 -11.47
N ASP A 38 17.94 -27.58 -12.78
CA ASP A 38 19.07 -27.37 -13.66
C ASP A 38 19.61 -26.00 -13.31
N ALA A 39 20.83 -25.98 -12.81
CA ALA A 39 21.51 -24.77 -12.40
C ALA A 39 21.58 -23.91 -13.66
N VAL A 40 20.63 -22.99 -13.81
CA VAL A 40 20.84 -21.80 -14.61
C VAL A 40 22.03 -21.15 -13.94
N GLN A 41 23.20 -21.33 -14.57
CA GLN A 41 24.42 -20.68 -14.14
C GLN A 41 24.07 -19.22 -13.91
N PRO A 42 24.46 -18.62 -12.76
CA PRO A 42 24.32 -17.18 -12.62
C PRO A 42 24.98 -16.58 -13.86
N ALA A 43 24.22 -15.76 -14.59
CA ALA A 43 24.79 -15.00 -15.68
C ALA A 43 26.07 -14.36 -15.13
N ALA A 44 27.20 -14.78 -15.68
CA ALA A 44 28.50 -14.27 -15.29
C ALA A 44 28.37 -12.75 -15.24
N LYS A 45 28.85 -12.11 -14.16
CA LYS A 45 29.01 -10.65 -14.11
C LYS A 45 29.58 -10.24 -15.45
N ALA A 46 28.76 -9.61 -16.28
CA ALA A 46 29.19 -9.11 -17.55
C ALA A 46 30.18 -7.99 -17.20
N ASP A 47 31.47 -8.33 -17.25
CA ASP A 47 32.54 -7.36 -17.33
C ASP A 47 32.51 -6.80 -18.76
N ALA A 48 31.39 -6.14 -19.11
CA ALA A 48 31.23 -5.40 -20.33
C ALA A 48 31.88 -4.04 -20.08
N GLY A 49 32.93 -3.76 -20.84
CA GLY A 49 33.85 -2.62 -20.68
C GLY A 49 33.17 -1.37 -20.13
N ALA A 50 33.53 -1.04 -18.89
CA ALA A 50 33.04 0.14 -18.21
C ALA A 50 33.59 1.40 -18.87
N GLU A 51 32.80 2.04 -19.74
CA GLU A 51 32.65 3.48 -19.54
C GLU A 51 32.28 3.65 -18.07
N LYS A 52 33.13 4.35 -17.29
CA LYS A 52 32.85 4.61 -15.88
C LYS A 52 31.50 5.31 -15.79
N SER A 53 30.46 4.54 -15.49
CA SER A 53 29.11 5.08 -15.35
C SER A 53 29.16 6.17 -14.29
N SER A 54 28.57 7.32 -14.61
CA SER A 54 28.39 8.41 -13.65
C SER A 54 27.31 8.09 -12.59
N TYR A 55 26.71 6.90 -12.66
CA TYR A 55 25.81 6.40 -11.64
C TYR A 55 26.55 6.15 -10.33
N VAL A 56 26.07 6.80 -9.28
CA VAL A 56 26.50 6.57 -7.90
C VAL A 56 25.26 6.15 -7.12
N PRO A 57 25.23 4.93 -6.54
CA PRO A 57 24.11 4.48 -5.73
C PRO A 57 23.82 5.48 -4.60
N ALA A 58 22.55 5.84 -4.44
CA ALA A 58 22.09 6.70 -3.37
C ALA A 58 22.37 6.06 -2.01
N LYS A 59 22.87 6.85 -1.06
CA LYS A 59 23.01 6.41 0.32
C LYS A 59 21.64 6.42 1.00
N PRO A 60 21.29 5.38 1.79
CA PRO A 60 20.09 5.40 2.61
C PRO A 60 20.08 6.61 3.54
N THR A 61 18.91 7.24 3.71
CA THR A 61 18.73 8.34 4.66
C THR A 61 18.04 7.78 5.91
N PRO A 62 18.63 7.89 7.11
CA PRO A 62 18.02 7.36 8.33
C PRO A 62 16.59 7.86 8.53
N GLY A 63 15.66 6.92 8.74
CA GLY A 63 14.23 7.19 8.98
C GLY A 63 13.40 7.43 7.73
N LYS A 64 14.01 7.60 6.55
CA LYS A 64 13.29 7.75 5.29
C LYS A 64 13.14 6.40 4.60
N GLY A 65 11.90 6.08 4.23
CA GLY A 65 11.60 4.87 3.46
C GLY A 65 11.83 3.55 4.21
N GLN A 66 12.01 3.60 5.53
CA GLN A 66 12.35 2.45 6.38
C GLN A 66 11.59 2.53 7.72
N PRO A 67 11.41 1.40 8.44
CA PRO A 67 10.83 1.43 9.78
C PRO A 67 11.73 2.19 10.77
N VAL A 68 11.11 2.83 11.76
CA VAL A 68 11.78 3.49 12.88
C VAL A 68 11.41 2.78 14.17
N ALA A 69 12.41 2.43 14.98
CA ALA A 69 12.20 1.71 16.23
C ALA A 69 11.27 2.48 17.18
N GLY A 70 10.22 1.81 17.68
CA GLY A 70 9.24 2.42 18.59
C GLY A 70 8.21 3.34 17.92
N ALA A 71 8.23 3.52 16.60
CA ALA A 71 7.20 4.26 15.91
C ALA A 71 5.83 3.56 16.03
N LEU A 72 4.78 4.35 16.28
CA LEU A 72 3.41 3.87 16.49
C LEU A 72 2.49 4.09 15.29
N SER A 73 2.96 4.83 14.28
CA SER A 73 2.20 5.14 13.07
C SER A 73 2.89 4.55 11.82
N PHE A 74 2.29 4.80 10.65
CA PHE A 74 2.89 4.48 9.36
C PHE A 74 4.24 5.17 9.17
N GLN A 75 5.05 4.61 8.25
CA GLN A 75 6.19 5.34 7.71
C GLN A 75 5.71 6.60 6.97
N ASP A 76 6.57 7.61 6.90
CA ASP A 76 6.32 8.79 6.06
C ASP A 76 6.02 8.38 4.62
N GLN A 77 5.10 9.13 3.99
CA GLN A 77 4.57 8.80 2.67
C GLN A 77 5.19 9.67 1.57
N TYR A 78 5.86 9.00 0.64
CA TYR A 78 6.62 9.63 -0.45
C TYR A 78 5.97 9.44 -1.83
N SER A 79 4.71 8.99 -1.86
CA SER A 79 3.86 8.94 -3.05
C SER A 79 2.64 9.85 -2.88
N ILE A 80 2.07 10.33 -3.99
CA ILE A 80 0.87 11.18 -3.98
C ILE A 80 -0.29 10.45 -3.31
N THR A 81 -0.49 9.20 -3.72
CA THR A 81 -1.58 8.35 -3.23
C THR A 81 -1.37 7.94 -1.77
N GLY A 82 -0.13 7.73 -1.34
CA GLY A 82 0.19 7.47 0.06
C GLY A 82 -0.13 8.64 0.97
N GLN A 83 0.17 9.87 0.56
CA GLN A 83 -0.18 11.06 1.34
C GLN A 83 -1.69 11.28 1.43
N GLN A 84 -2.45 10.94 0.39
CA GLN A 84 -3.92 10.96 0.45
C GLN A 84 -4.47 9.88 1.38
N ALA A 85 -3.90 8.67 1.33
CA ALA A 85 -4.33 7.56 2.15
C ALA A 85 -4.00 7.75 3.64
N LEU A 86 -2.81 8.25 3.96
CA LEU A 86 -2.43 8.57 5.34
C LEU A 86 -3.34 9.67 5.91
N ARG A 87 -3.66 10.71 5.13
CA ARG A 87 -4.65 11.73 5.57
C ARG A 87 -6.03 11.15 5.83
N MET A 88 -6.49 10.21 5.00
CA MET A 88 -7.75 9.51 5.29
C MET A 88 -7.67 8.76 6.62
N TYR A 89 -6.59 8.02 6.81
CA TYR A 89 -6.38 7.24 8.02
C TYR A 89 -6.36 8.14 9.26
N ASP A 90 -5.53 9.18 9.28
CA ASP A 90 -5.32 10.05 10.44
C ASP A 90 -6.52 10.95 10.76
N TYR A 91 -7.18 11.51 9.73
CA TYR A 91 -8.21 12.54 9.94
C TYR A 91 -9.64 12.03 9.79
N VAL A 92 -9.86 10.85 9.22
CA VAL A 92 -11.21 10.28 9.04
C VAL A 92 -11.34 8.97 9.82
N LEU A 93 -10.56 7.95 9.47
CA LEU A 93 -10.77 6.61 10.01
C LEU A 93 -10.45 6.54 11.51
N MET A 94 -9.24 6.96 11.90
CA MET A 94 -8.77 6.85 13.29
C MET A 94 -9.63 7.61 14.30
N PRO A 95 -10.03 8.88 14.05
CA PRO A 95 -10.89 9.62 14.97
C PRO A 95 -12.27 8.96 15.12
N ILE A 96 -12.88 8.51 14.02
CA ILE A 96 -14.20 7.88 14.05
C ILE A 96 -14.17 6.59 14.88
N ILE A 97 -13.25 5.67 14.60
CA ILE A 97 -13.20 4.39 15.32
C ILE A 97 -12.80 4.59 16.79
N THR A 98 -11.96 5.58 17.09
CA THR A 98 -11.57 5.92 18.47
C THR A 98 -12.77 6.43 19.26
N VAL A 99 -13.55 7.36 18.70
CA VAL A 99 -14.76 7.87 19.35
C VAL A 99 -15.78 6.75 19.59
N ILE A 100 -16.02 5.89 18.60
CA ILE A 100 -16.94 4.74 18.75
C ILE A 100 -16.44 3.80 19.85
N THR A 101 -15.14 3.49 19.85
CA THR A 101 -14.54 2.59 20.85
C THR A 101 -14.65 3.16 22.26
N LEU A 102 -14.36 4.45 22.44
CA LEU A 102 -14.49 5.13 23.72
C LEU A 102 -15.95 5.22 24.18
N PHE A 103 -16.89 5.47 23.26
CA PHE A 103 -18.32 5.48 23.55
C PHE A 103 -18.78 4.12 24.07
N VAL A 104 -18.43 3.02 23.39
CA VAL A 104 -18.75 1.67 23.82
C VAL A 104 -18.10 1.35 25.16
N LEU A 105 -16.82 1.72 25.35
CA LEU A 105 -16.11 1.52 26.61
C LEU A 105 -16.80 2.25 27.77
N VAL A 106 -17.19 3.52 27.59
CA VAL A 106 -17.91 4.30 28.61
C VAL A 106 -19.26 3.65 28.94
N LEU A 107 -20.01 3.19 27.94
CA LEU A 107 -21.27 2.48 28.18
C LEU A 107 -21.06 1.18 28.95
N LEU A 108 -20.02 0.40 28.62
CA LEU A 108 -19.70 -0.83 29.36
C LEU A 108 -19.31 -0.53 30.81
N LEU A 109 -18.43 0.46 31.04
CA LEU A 109 -18.07 0.89 32.39
C LEU A 109 -19.27 1.43 33.17
N PHE A 110 -20.14 2.19 32.51
CA PHE A 110 -21.39 2.65 33.09
C PHE A 110 -22.30 1.48 33.48
N VAL A 111 -22.46 0.48 32.61
CA VAL A 111 -23.27 -0.70 32.89
C VAL A 111 -22.70 -1.49 34.07
N MET A 112 -21.38 -1.72 34.08
CA MET A 112 -20.69 -2.40 35.17
C MET A 112 -20.86 -1.66 36.50
N ALA A 113 -20.73 -0.33 36.50
CA ALA A 113 -20.87 0.46 37.72
C ALA A 113 -22.33 0.56 38.17
N ARG A 114 -23.25 0.92 37.26
CA ARG A 114 -24.63 1.29 37.60
C ARG A 114 -25.55 0.09 37.77
N PHE A 115 -25.34 -0.99 37.00
CA PHE A 115 -26.23 -2.16 36.96
C PHE A 115 -25.64 -3.41 37.62
N ARG A 116 -24.52 -3.30 38.36
CA ARG A 116 -24.05 -4.38 39.25
C ARG A 116 -25.09 -4.75 40.30
N ARG A 117 -25.10 -6.02 40.73
CA ARG A 117 -26.08 -6.57 41.68
C ARG A 117 -26.27 -5.75 42.95
N SER A 118 -25.20 -5.16 43.49
CA SER A 118 -25.29 -4.34 44.71
C SER A 118 -25.97 -2.98 44.49
N ALA A 119 -25.87 -2.40 43.28
CA ALA A 119 -26.39 -1.08 42.94
C ALA A 119 -27.74 -1.15 42.19
N ASN A 120 -28.07 -2.29 41.60
CA ASN A 120 -29.34 -2.54 40.94
C ASN A 120 -29.88 -3.95 41.25
N PRO A 121 -30.42 -4.19 42.46
CA PRO A 121 -30.86 -5.52 42.90
C PRO A 121 -32.06 -6.08 42.12
N VAL A 122 -32.91 -5.20 41.58
CA VAL A 122 -34.07 -5.57 40.76
C VAL A 122 -33.82 -5.14 39.32
N ALA A 123 -33.72 -6.12 38.41
CA ALA A 123 -33.49 -5.85 36.99
C ALA A 123 -34.77 -5.35 36.30
N SER A 124 -34.60 -4.47 35.31
CA SER A 124 -35.71 -4.12 34.40
C SER A 124 -36.13 -5.33 33.57
N LYS A 125 -37.41 -5.36 33.17
CA LYS A 125 -38.00 -6.38 32.29
C LYS A 125 -38.20 -5.89 30.85
N THR A 126 -37.79 -4.65 30.54
CA THR A 126 -37.88 -4.09 29.19
C THR A 126 -37.08 -4.94 28.21
N SER A 127 -37.72 -5.38 27.12
CA SER A 127 -37.09 -6.27 26.13
C SER A 127 -36.74 -5.59 24.80
N HIS A 128 -37.39 -4.48 24.44
CA HIS A 128 -37.16 -3.77 23.18
C HIS A 128 -37.54 -2.29 23.31
N ASN A 129 -36.98 -1.47 22.41
CA ASN A 129 -37.35 -0.07 22.23
C ASN A 129 -37.07 0.32 20.77
N THR A 130 -38.13 0.34 19.96
CA THR A 130 -38.05 0.59 18.52
C THR A 130 -37.36 1.91 18.17
N LEU A 131 -37.54 2.97 18.98
CA LEU A 131 -36.89 4.25 18.70
C LEU A 131 -35.37 4.16 18.82
N ILE A 132 -34.87 3.51 19.88
CA ILE A 132 -33.43 3.32 20.09
C ILE A 132 -32.87 2.38 19.02
N GLU A 133 -33.62 1.33 18.68
CA GLU A 133 -33.28 0.39 17.60
C GLU A 133 -33.08 1.10 16.26
N VAL A 134 -33.98 2.01 15.90
CA VAL A 134 -33.85 2.83 14.69
C VAL A 134 -32.61 3.73 14.76
N ILE A 135 -32.35 4.38 15.91
CA ILE A 135 -31.19 5.27 16.07
C ILE A 135 -29.88 4.51 15.90
N TRP A 136 -29.68 3.39 16.61
CA TRP A 136 -28.42 2.64 16.49
C TRP A 136 -28.27 1.88 15.18
N THR A 137 -29.32 1.81 14.36
CA THR A 137 -29.25 1.19 13.03
C THR A 137 -28.90 2.25 11.99
N LEU A 138 -29.58 3.40 12.02
CA LEU A 138 -29.34 4.48 11.06
C LEU A 138 -28.02 5.21 11.32
N LEU A 139 -27.62 5.41 12.58
CA LEU A 139 -26.39 6.13 12.91
C LEU A 139 -25.14 5.44 12.34
N PRO A 140 -24.92 4.11 12.53
CA PRO A 140 -23.81 3.42 11.89
C PRO A 140 -23.85 3.46 10.36
N VAL A 141 -25.04 3.36 9.75
CA VAL A 141 -25.18 3.48 8.29
C VAL A 141 -24.68 4.85 7.81
N LEU A 142 -25.07 5.94 8.48
CA LEU A 142 -24.59 7.28 8.14
C LEU A 142 -23.07 7.42 8.34
N ILE A 143 -22.51 6.87 9.42
CA ILE A 143 -21.06 6.85 9.66
C ILE A 143 -20.33 6.13 8.52
N LEU A 144 -20.84 4.97 8.08
CA LEU A 144 -20.25 4.22 6.98
C LEU A 144 -20.30 5.00 5.66
N VAL A 145 -21.37 5.74 5.38
CA VAL A 145 -21.46 6.61 4.19
C VAL A 145 -20.38 7.70 4.22
N VAL A 146 -20.16 8.33 5.38
CA VAL A 146 -19.11 9.35 5.57
C VAL A 146 -17.72 8.79 5.30
N ILE A 147 -17.44 7.55 5.72
CA ILE A 147 -16.16 6.87 5.44
C ILE A 147 -16.06 6.45 3.97
N ALA A 148 -17.15 5.95 3.38
CA ALA A 148 -17.16 5.34 2.05
C ALA A 148 -16.88 6.35 0.94
N VAL A 149 -17.44 7.56 0.98
CA VAL A 149 -17.29 8.57 -0.09
C VAL A 149 -15.83 8.91 -0.38
N PRO A 150 -15.02 9.37 0.59
CA PRO A 150 -13.62 9.68 0.33
C PRO A 150 -12.82 8.39 0.05
N SER A 151 -13.22 7.23 0.61
CA SER A 151 -12.54 5.93 0.38
C SER A 151 -12.64 5.47 -1.07
N ILE A 152 -13.83 5.59 -1.68
CA ILE A 152 -14.05 5.23 -3.08
C ILE A 152 -13.25 6.14 -4.01
N ARG A 153 -13.14 7.45 -3.71
CA ARG A 153 -12.31 8.39 -4.48
C ARG A 153 -10.83 8.02 -4.43
N LEU A 154 -10.32 7.69 -3.25
CA LEU A 154 -8.95 7.23 -3.06
C LEU A 154 -8.69 5.90 -3.78
N LEU A 155 -9.64 4.97 -3.72
CA LEU A 155 -9.56 3.70 -4.43
C LEU A 155 -9.47 3.91 -5.95
N ALA A 156 -10.31 4.79 -6.50
CA ALA A 156 -10.28 5.13 -7.92
C ALA A 156 -8.93 5.76 -8.32
N ALA A 157 -8.36 6.64 -7.49
CA ALA A 157 -7.03 7.21 -7.71
C ALA A 157 -5.92 6.14 -7.68
N GLN A 158 -6.01 5.16 -6.77
CA GLN A 158 -5.04 4.07 -6.66
C GLN A 158 -5.00 3.16 -7.89
N TYR A 159 -6.15 2.90 -8.50
CA TYR A 159 -6.29 1.98 -9.63
C TYR A 159 -6.43 2.70 -10.98
N THR A 160 -6.15 4.00 -11.02
CA THR A 160 -6.01 4.72 -12.28
C THR A 160 -4.83 4.09 -13.05
N PRO A 161 -5.03 3.65 -14.31
CA PRO A 161 -3.96 3.06 -15.10
C PRO A 161 -2.81 4.04 -15.29
N ALA A 162 -1.58 3.52 -15.32
CA ALA A 162 -0.41 4.33 -15.62
C ALA A 162 -0.58 4.99 -17.02
N PRO A 163 -0.16 6.25 -17.19
CA PRO A 163 -0.28 6.94 -18.47
C PRO A 163 0.60 6.28 -19.53
N LYS A 164 0.33 6.58 -20.81
CA LYS A 164 1.06 5.99 -21.95
C LYS A 164 2.56 6.33 -21.96
N ASN A 165 2.93 7.45 -21.35
CA ASN A 165 4.31 7.91 -21.29
C ASN A 165 5.09 7.38 -20.07
N ALA A 166 4.46 6.59 -19.18
CA ALA A 166 5.10 6.04 -18.00
C ALA A 166 6.27 5.11 -18.35
N LEU A 167 7.29 5.07 -17.47
CA LEU A 167 8.35 4.08 -17.52
C LEU A 167 7.81 2.72 -17.08
N THR A 168 8.03 1.67 -17.86
CA THR A 168 7.60 0.32 -17.50
C THR A 168 8.70 -0.43 -16.75
N VAL A 169 8.36 -0.95 -15.57
CA VAL A 169 9.22 -1.87 -14.81
C VAL A 169 8.39 -3.10 -14.45
N LYS A 170 8.92 -4.28 -14.76
CA LYS A 170 8.29 -5.55 -14.43
C LYS A 170 9.05 -6.22 -13.29
N ALA A 171 8.40 -6.34 -12.13
CA ALA A 171 8.90 -7.09 -10.99
C ALA A 171 8.38 -8.53 -11.02
N THR A 172 9.29 -9.49 -11.19
CA THR A 172 8.99 -10.92 -11.14
C THR A 172 9.38 -11.47 -9.76
N GLY A 173 8.44 -12.12 -9.09
CA GLY A 173 8.69 -12.82 -7.82
C GLY A 173 9.17 -14.25 -8.06
N TYR A 174 10.30 -14.62 -7.46
CA TYR A 174 10.88 -15.97 -7.47
C TYR A 174 11.06 -16.47 -6.02
N GLN A 175 11.10 -17.77 -5.79
CA GLN A 175 11.51 -18.37 -4.52
C GLN A 175 13.04 -18.31 -4.37
N TRP A 176 13.65 -17.44 -3.56
CA TRP A 176 13.10 -16.34 -2.76
C TRP A 176 13.92 -15.07 -3.01
N TYR A 177 13.66 -14.41 -4.15
CA TYR A 177 14.31 -13.18 -4.61
C TYR A 177 13.40 -12.46 -5.63
N TRP A 178 13.81 -11.26 -6.07
CA TRP A 178 13.08 -10.49 -7.08
C TRP A 178 13.92 -10.31 -8.35
N GLY A 179 13.29 -10.41 -9.51
CA GLY A 179 13.85 -9.98 -10.79
C GLY A 179 13.16 -8.70 -11.28
N TYR A 180 13.92 -7.71 -11.72
CA TYR A 180 13.40 -6.44 -12.24
C TYR A 180 13.78 -6.29 -13.72
N THR A 181 12.81 -6.46 -14.62
CA THR A 181 13.00 -6.22 -16.04
C THR A 181 12.63 -4.77 -16.40
N TYR A 182 13.40 -4.15 -17.30
CA TYR A 182 13.14 -2.81 -17.84
C TYR A 182 12.85 -2.88 -19.35
N PRO A 183 11.61 -3.22 -19.77
CA PRO A 183 11.27 -3.46 -21.18
C PRO A 183 11.55 -2.25 -22.08
N ASP A 184 11.30 -1.05 -21.58
CA ASP A 184 11.47 0.20 -22.33
C ASP A 184 12.94 0.60 -22.51
N ASN A 185 13.86 -0.09 -21.83
CA ASN A 185 15.28 0.23 -21.76
C ASN A 185 16.19 -0.89 -22.27
N GLY A 186 15.71 -1.67 -23.24
CA GLY A 186 16.47 -2.79 -23.81
C GLY A 186 16.19 -4.13 -23.15
N GLY A 187 15.26 -4.20 -22.20
CA GLY A 187 14.74 -5.46 -21.67
C GLY A 187 15.71 -6.23 -20.77
N PHE A 188 16.77 -5.59 -20.27
CA PHE A 188 17.66 -6.22 -19.30
C PHE A 188 16.92 -6.52 -17.98
N GLU A 189 17.41 -7.50 -17.26
CA GLU A 189 16.89 -7.92 -15.96
C GLU A 189 17.93 -7.76 -14.87
N VAL A 190 17.51 -7.23 -13.73
CA VAL A 190 18.31 -7.09 -12.51
C VAL A 190 17.82 -8.09 -11.48
N ILE A 191 18.70 -8.98 -11.03
CA ILE A 191 18.40 -9.93 -9.97
C ILE A 191 18.74 -9.31 -8.62
N SER A 192 17.78 -9.32 -7.70
CA SER A 192 17.84 -8.68 -6.38
C SER A 192 17.67 -9.72 -5.28
N ASN A 193 18.77 -10.04 -4.61
CA ASN A 193 18.82 -10.93 -3.45
C ASN A 193 19.01 -10.14 -2.16
N MET A 194 18.55 -10.71 -1.05
CA MET A 194 18.81 -10.15 0.27
C MET A 194 20.32 -10.14 0.56
N LEU A 195 20.81 -9.01 1.06
CA LEU A 195 22.17 -8.93 1.57
C LEU A 195 22.33 -9.73 2.87
N PRO A 196 23.51 -10.33 3.11
CA PRO A 196 23.90 -10.71 4.46
C PRO A 196 23.90 -9.48 5.37
N ASP A 197 23.44 -9.63 6.62
CA ASP A 197 23.27 -8.50 7.54
C ASP A 197 24.56 -7.69 7.76
N GLU A 198 25.72 -8.35 7.80
CA GLU A 198 27.01 -7.67 7.92
C GLU A 198 27.30 -6.74 6.74
N GLU A 199 26.91 -7.12 5.52
CA GLU A 199 27.09 -6.30 4.32
C GLU A 199 26.05 -5.17 4.26
N ALA A 200 24.82 -5.44 4.67
CA ALA A 200 23.78 -4.42 4.80
C ALA A 200 24.23 -3.31 5.75
N LEU A 201 24.74 -3.66 6.94
CA LEU A 201 25.26 -2.72 7.92
C LEU A 201 26.44 -1.90 7.38
N LYS A 202 27.37 -2.53 6.64
CA LYS A 202 28.48 -1.82 5.97
C LYS A 202 27.98 -0.81 4.93
N ARG A 203 26.87 -1.09 4.26
CA ARG A 203 26.22 -0.20 3.29
C ARG A 203 25.31 0.85 3.94
N GLY A 204 25.15 0.81 5.27
CA GLY A 204 24.22 1.67 6.01
C GLY A 204 22.75 1.34 5.74
N GLU A 205 22.47 0.13 5.27
CA GLU A 205 21.12 -0.38 5.01
C GLU A 205 20.61 -1.14 6.25
N PRO A 206 19.30 -1.12 6.54
CA PRO A 206 18.76 -1.92 7.62
C PRO A 206 18.98 -3.42 7.37
N PRO A 207 19.39 -4.20 8.38
CA PRO A 207 19.44 -5.67 8.31
C PRO A 207 18.11 -6.23 7.81
N GLN A 208 18.15 -7.37 7.10
CA GLN A 208 17.00 -8.04 6.49
C GLN A 208 16.22 -7.24 5.41
N LEU A 209 16.44 -5.93 5.25
CA LEU A 209 15.79 -5.09 4.23
C LEU A 209 16.73 -4.74 3.06
N GLY A 210 18.05 -4.81 3.27
CA GLY A 210 19.02 -4.51 2.21
C GLY A 210 19.06 -5.57 1.11
N ALA A 211 19.34 -5.12 -0.12
CA ALA A 211 19.47 -5.99 -1.28
C ALA A 211 20.76 -5.69 -2.07
N ASP A 212 21.33 -6.73 -2.68
CA ASP A 212 22.58 -6.64 -3.45
C ASP A 212 22.44 -5.68 -4.63
N ALA A 213 21.35 -5.79 -5.38
CA ALA A 213 20.89 -4.89 -6.42
C ALA A 213 19.54 -4.26 -6.05
N ARG A 214 19.30 -3.03 -6.52
CA ARG A 214 18.08 -2.27 -6.24
C ARG A 214 17.26 -2.10 -7.52
N MET A 215 15.96 -1.91 -7.37
CA MET A 215 15.10 -1.42 -8.44
C MET A 215 15.29 0.10 -8.58
N VAL A 216 16.05 0.53 -9.59
CA VAL A 216 16.38 1.95 -9.81
C VAL A 216 15.36 2.58 -10.75
N VAL A 217 14.76 3.70 -10.34
CA VAL A 217 13.72 4.41 -11.10
C VAL A 217 13.90 5.93 -10.98
N PRO A 218 13.44 6.74 -11.94
CA PRO A 218 13.43 8.19 -11.79
C PRO A 218 12.33 8.62 -10.81
N TYR A 219 12.63 9.60 -9.94
CA TYR A 219 11.59 10.27 -9.15
C TYR A 219 10.85 11.34 -9.99
N GLY A 220 9.65 11.72 -9.57
CA GLY A 220 8.86 12.80 -10.18
C GLY A 220 8.13 12.41 -11.47
N GLU A 221 8.15 11.13 -11.83
CA GLU A 221 7.57 10.62 -13.08
C GLU A 221 6.71 9.37 -12.81
N PRO A 222 5.67 9.12 -13.63
CA PRO A 222 4.84 7.93 -13.49
C PRO A 222 5.59 6.67 -13.91
N ILE A 223 5.54 5.64 -13.08
CA ILE A 223 6.11 4.31 -13.34
C ILE A 223 4.96 3.31 -13.45
N ARG A 224 4.88 2.64 -14.59
CA ARG A 224 4.01 1.48 -14.82
C ARG A 224 4.67 0.28 -14.16
N MET A 225 4.27 -0.02 -12.93
CA MET A 225 4.74 -1.19 -12.20
C MET A 225 3.89 -2.40 -12.57
N GLN A 226 4.53 -3.41 -13.14
CA GLN A 226 3.95 -4.71 -13.44
C GLN A 226 4.49 -5.75 -12.47
N THR A 227 3.62 -6.60 -11.91
CA THR A 227 4.03 -7.68 -11.02
C THR A 227 3.54 -9.03 -11.54
N VAL A 228 4.39 -10.05 -11.45
CA VAL A 228 4.07 -11.43 -11.85
C VAL A 228 4.88 -12.43 -11.03
N GLY A 229 4.29 -13.56 -10.67
CA GLY A 229 5.02 -14.65 -10.00
C GLY A 229 5.58 -15.62 -11.03
N ALA A 230 6.82 -16.10 -10.85
CA ALA A 230 7.39 -17.14 -11.69
C ALA A 230 7.04 -18.56 -11.19
N ASP A 231 6.78 -18.71 -9.89
CA ASP A 231 6.57 -19.99 -9.22
C ASP A 231 5.27 -20.00 -8.38
N VAL A 232 5.26 -19.32 -7.24
CA VAL A 232 4.14 -19.17 -6.31
C VAL A 232 3.68 -17.72 -6.27
N ILE A 233 2.64 -17.44 -5.50
CA ILE A 233 2.20 -16.06 -5.28
C ILE A 233 3.20 -15.36 -4.35
N HIS A 234 3.58 -14.14 -4.74
CA HIS A 234 4.31 -13.18 -3.91
C HIS A 234 3.54 -11.86 -3.87
N SER A 235 4.03 -10.87 -3.13
CA SER A 235 3.45 -9.52 -3.19
C SER A 235 4.52 -8.46 -3.06
N PHE A 236 4.59 -7.58 -4.06
CA PHE A 236 5.53 -6.48 -4.10
C PHE A 236 4.97 -5.33 -3.26
N ALA A 237 5.54 -5.09 -2.08
CA ALA A 237 5.04 -4.10 -1.14
C ALA A 237 6.15 -3.17 -0.62
N VAL A 238 5.95 -1.86 -0.79
CA VAL A 238 6.83 -0.80 -0.29
C VAL A 238 5.99 0.17 0.55
N PRO A 239 5.98 0.04 1.89
CA PRO A 239 5.04 0.76 2.77
C PRO A 239 5.11 2.29 2.68
N SER A 240 6.31 2.85 2.57
CA SER A 240 6.55 4.30 2.45
C SER A 240 6.10 4.90 1.10
N LEU A 241 5.77 4.06 0.13
CA LEU A 241 5.22 4.46 -1.18
C LEU A 241 3.72 4.13 -1.30
N TRP A 242 3.09 3.59 -0.25
CA TRP A 242 1.71 3.08 -0.27
C TRP A 242 1.43 2.14 -1.44
N PHE A 243 2.43 1.34 -1.77
CA PHE A 243 2.39 0.43 -2.91
C PHE A 243 2.38 -1.00 -2.38
N LYS A 244 1.36 -1.75 -2.80
CA LYS A 244 1.25 -3.20 -2.65
C LYS A 244 0.56 -3.73 -3.89
N LEU A 245 1.13 -4.74 -4.53
CA LEU A 245 0.53 -5.43 -5.67
C LEU A 245 1.02 -6.87 -5.73
N ASP A 246 0.08 -7.80 -5.82
CA ASP A 246 0.40 -9.23 -5.82
C ASP A 246 1.05 -9.65 -7.14
N ALA A 247 2.04 -10.51 -7.04
CA ALA A 247 2.76 -11.12 -8.14
C ALA A 247 2.21 -12.55 -8.29
N VAL A 248 1.27 -12.75 -9.21
CA VAL A 248 0.52 -14.00 -9.35
C VAL A 248 1.02 -14.76 -10.59
N PRO A 249 1.39 -16.05 -10.48
CA PRO A 249 1.75 -16.85 -11.64
C PRO A 249 0.62 -16.90 -12.67
N GLY A 250 0.97 -16.74 -13.95
CA GLY A 250 0.01 -16.76 -15.06
C GLY A 250 -0.80 -15.46 -15.25
N ARG A 251 -0.56 -14.41 -14.46
CA ARG A 251 -1.23 -13.11 -14.60
C ARG A 251 -0.28 -11.95 -14.33
N ILE A 252 -0.23 -10.99 -15.25
CA ILE A 252 0.40 -9.69 -14.98
C ILE A 252 -0.61 -8.78 -14.30
N ASN A 253 -0.28 -8.33 -13.09
CA ASN A 253 -0.96 -7.23 -12.44
C ASN A 253 -0.22 -5.93 -12.72
N GLU A 254 -0.95 -4.82 -12.80
CA GLU A 254 -0.37 -3.51 -13.09
C GLU A 254 -0.99 -2.43 -12.19
N LYS A 255 -0.15 -1.51 -11.71
CA LYS A 255 -0.56 -0.28 -11.04
C LYS A 255 0.47 0.83 -11.29
N GLU A 256 0.05 2.08 -11.27
CA GLU A 256 0.99 3.20 -11.23
C GLU A 256 1.73 3.25 -9.88
N LEU A 257 3.05 3.44 -9.96
CA LEU A 257 3.90 3.87 -8.87
C LEU A 257 4.40 5.30 -9.18
N PHE A 258 4.29 6.20 -8.21
CA PHE A 258 4.81 7.55 -8.33
C PHE A 258 5.60 7.90 -7.07
N ILE A 259 6.89 8.25 -7.23
CA ILE A 259 7.80 8.60 -6.14
C ILE A 259 8.12 10.09 -6.25
N LYS A 260 7.81 10.87 -5.21
CA LYS A 260 7.88 12.34 -5.27
C LYS A 260 9.30 12.89 -5.22
N GLU A 261 10.19 12.19 -4.52
CA GLU A 261 11.51 12.72 -4.17
C GLU A 261 12.58 11.62 -4.18
N PRO A 262 13.86 11.98 -4.39
CA PRO A 262 14.95 11.01 -4.44
C PRO A 262 15.13 10.32 -3.09
N GLY A 263 15.59 9.07 -3.10
CA GLY A 263 15.83 8.31 -1.88
C GLY A 263 15.89 6.80 -2.10
N VAL A 264 16.12 6.07 -1.00
CA VAL A 264 16.07 4.61 -0.95
C VAL A 264 14.85 4.22 -0.11
N TYR A 265 13.99 3.37 -0.67
CA TYR A 265 12.73 2.95 -0.06
C TYR A 265 12.71 1.44 0.06
N TYR A 266 12.38 0.95 1.26
CA TYR A 266 12.45 -0.46 1.61
C TYR A 266 11.06 -1.08 1.67
N GLY A 267 11.02 -2.34 1.27
CA GLY A 267 9.84 -3.18 1.24
C GLY A 267 10.17 -4.63 1.53
N GLN A 268 9.13 -5.44 1.69
CA GLN A 268 9.24 -6.88 1.90
C GLN A 268 8.14 -7.61 1.13
N CYS A 269 8.38 -8.89 0.82
CA CYS A 269 7.33 -9.74 0.31
C CYS A 269 6.17 -9.77 1.31
N SER A 270 4.96 -9.52 0.83
CA SER A 270 3.76 -9.39 1.67
C SER A 270 2.66 -10.41 1.34
N GLU A 271 3.05 -11.55 0.76
CA GLU A 271 2.20 -12.73 0.54
C GLU A 271 3.02 -13.99 0.82
N LEU A 272 2.48 -14.92 1.60
CA LEU A 272 3.21 -16.08 2.10
C LEU A 272 3.68 -16.98 0.94
N CYS A 273 5.00 -17.03 0.71
CA CYS A 273 5.61 -17.70 -0.46
C CYS A 273 6.58 -18.86 -0.11
N GLY A 274 6.55 -19.34 1.14
CA GLY A 274 7.32 -20.50 1.60
C GLY A 274 8.37 -20.19 2.66
N VAL A 275 9.36 -21.07 2.82
CA VAL A 275 10.27 -21.09 3.98
C VAL A 275 11.13 -19.83 4.13
N ARG A 276 11.45 -19.12 3.04
CA ARG A 276 12.20 -17.87 3.10
C ARG A 276 11.36 -16.63 2.79
N HIS A 277 10.05 -16.69 3.05
CA HIS A 277 9.12 -15.57 2.84
C HIS A 277 9.62 -14.23 3.44
N GLY A 278 10.21 -14.26 4.63
CA GLY A 278 10.76 -13.07 5.30
C GLY A 278 12.14 -12.61 4.81
N TYR A 279 12.75 -13.26 3.80
CA TYR A 279 14.16 -13.04 3.39
C TYR A 279 14.30 -12.71 1.90
N MET A 280 13.31 -12.02 1.33
CA MET A 280 13.33 -11.52 -0.05
C MET A 280 12.86 -10.07 -0.11
N PRO A 281 13.67 -9.13 0.42
CA PRO A 281 13.29 -7.74 0.53
C PRO A 281 13.22 -7.06 -0.83
N ILE A 282 12.65 -5.87 -0.83
CA ILE A 282 12.52 -4.98 -1.97
C ILE A 282 13.25 -3.70 -1.61
N VAL A 283 14.14 -3.24 -2.50
CA VAL A 283 14.80 -1.94 -2.35
C VAL A 283 14.58 -1.15 -3.62
N VAL A 284 13.86 -0.05 -3.50
CA VAL A 284 13.59 0.90 -4.59
C VAL A 284 14.50 2.10 -4.41
N GLU A 285 15.29 2.42 -5.43
CA GLU A 285 16.13 3.61 -5.47
C GLU A 285 15.54 4.63 -6.44
N ALA A 286 15.07 5.75 -5.91
CA ALA A 286 14.57 6.85 -6.71
C ALA A 286 15.68 7.88 -6.94
N VAL A 287 16.07 8.05 -8.19
CA VAL A 287 17.18 8.92 -8.61
C VAL A 287 16.72 9.98 -9.59
N SER A 288 17.57 10.97 -9.86
CA SER A 288 17.32 11.91 -10.95
C SER A 288 17.30 11.20 -12.30
N ARG A 289 16.55 11.74 -13.27
CA ARG A 289 16.50 11.19 -14.64
C ARG A 289 17.90 10.97 -15.26
N PRO A 290 18.87 11.91 -15.19
CA PRO A 290 20.21 11.68 -15.71
C PRO A 290 20.96 10.52 -15.02
N GLN A 291 20.77 10.34 -13.70
CA GLN A 291 21.37 9.21 -12.97
C GLN A 291 20.72 7.89 -13.36
N PHE A 292 19.40 7.86 -13.57
CA PHE A 292 18.69 6.68 -14.07
C PHE A 292 19.22 6.28 -15.46
N GLU A 293 19.40 7.24 -16.37
CA GLU A 293 19.94 6.98 -17.70
C GLU A 293 21.38 6.47 -17.67
N ALA A 294 22.22 7.04 -16.80
CA ALA A 294 23.58 6.57 -16.58
C ALA A 294 23.62 5.15 -16.00
N TRP A 295 22.66 4.83 -15.12
CA TRP A 295 22.50 3.50 -14.56
C TRP A 295 22.05 2.49 -15.62
N VAL A 296 21.04 2.81 -16.43
CA VAL A 296 20.56 1.98 -17.55
C VAL A 296 21.70 1.62 -18.50
N LYS A 297 22.52 2.61 -18.89
CA LYS A 297 23.69 2.38 -19.75
C LYS A 297 24.71 1.45 -19.08
N ALA A 298 24.92 1.58 -17.77
CA ALA A 298 25.81 0.69 -17.02
C ALA A 298 25.33 -0.76 -16.98
N GLN A 299 24.02 -1.00 -17.11
CA GLN A 299 23.43 -2.33 -17.24
C GLN A 299 23.44 -2.86 -18.68
N GLY A 300 24.02 -2.12 -19.64
CA GLY A 300 23.98 -2.46 -21.06
C GLY A 300 22.62 -2.19 -21.74
N GLY A 301 21.74 -1.47 -21.05
CA GLY A 301 20.43 -1.07 -21.57
C GLY A 301 20.50 0.13 -22.51
N THR A 302 19.37 0.41 -23.16
CA THR A 302 19.19 1.57 -24.03
C THR A 302 18.36 2.65 -23.36
N VAL A 303 18.71 3.90 -23.58
CA VAL A 303 17.89 5.04 -23.18
C VAL A 303 17.17 5.49 -24.44
N GLY A 304 15.84 5.28 -24.49
CA GLY A 304 15.04 5.76 -25.60
C GLY A 304 15.06 7.30 -25.67
N PRO A 305 14.98 7.91 -26.86
CA PRO A 305 14.69 9.32 -26.96
C PRO A 305 13.25 9.54 -26.47
N LYS A 306 13.03 10.43 -25.49
CA LYS A 306 11.66 10.86 -25.18
C LYS A 306 11.57 12.36 -25.05
N GLU A 307 10.63 12.90 -25.84
CA GLU A 307 10.13 14.26 -25.82
C GLU A 307 10.17 14.84 -24.41
N ALA A 308 10.83 15.98 -24.30
CA ALA A 308 10.85 16.77 -23.09
C ALA A 308 9.43 16.89 -22.54
N ALA A 309 9.22 16.44 -21.31
CA ALA A 309 8.03 16.83 -20.56
C ALA A 309 7.92 18.36 -20.67
N PRO A 310 6.72 18.92 -20.94
CA PRO A 310 6.56 20.36 -21.06
C PRO A 310 7.10 20.98 -19.78
N ALA A 311 8.06 21.88 -19.94
CA ALA A 311 8.63 22.66 -18.86
C ALA A 311 7.46 23.18 -18.01
N ALA A 312 7.53 22.95 -16.69
CA ALA A 312 6.58 23.52 -15.77
C ALA A 312 6.42 25.01 -16.10
N ALA A 313 5.21 25.40 -16.48
CA ALA A 313 4.90 26.79 -16.76
C ALA A 313 5.36 27.61 -15.55
N PRO A 314 6.09 28.73 -15.75
CA PRO A 314 6.52 29.55 -14.63
C PRO A 314 5.29 29.94 -13.82
N ALA A 315 5.40 29.79 -12.49
CA ALA A 315 4.37 30.15 -11.54
C ALA A 315 3.80 31.53 -11.91
N ALA A 316 2.48 31.58 -12.13
CA ALA A 316 1.79 32.83 -12.36
C ALA A 316 2.16 33.79 -11.22
N ALA A 317 2.76 34.92 -11.59
CA ALA A 317 3.11 35.97 -10.67
C ALA A 317 1.88 36.37 -9.85
N ALA A 318 2.07 36.50 -8.53
CA ALA A 318 1.05 37.04 -7.64
C ALA A 318 0.57 38.42 -8.18
N PRO A 319 -0.73 38.72 -8.12
CA PRO A 319 -1.21 40.02 -8.55
C PRO A 319 -0.58 41.12 -7.70
N ALA A 320 0.00 42.11 -8.38
CA ALA A 320 0.52 43.31 -7.77
C ALA A 320 -0.58 44.01 -6.94
N ALA A 321 -0.21 44.43 -5.73
CA ALA A 321 -1.04 45.28 -4.90
C ALA A 321 -1.25 46.63 -5.61
N ASP A 322 -2.51 46.94 -5.90
CA ASP A 322 -2.90 48.22 -6.48
C ASP A 322 -2.80 49.29 -5.39
N ALA A 323 -1.73 50.07 -5.43
CA ALA A 323 -1.57 51.26 -4.61
C ALA A 323 -2.34 52.42 -5.27
N SER A 324 -3.60 52.61 -4.86
CA SER A 324 -4.34 53.82 -5.17
C SER A 324 -4.62 54.62 -3.90
N ALA A 325 -3.94 55.77 -3.78
CA ALA A 325 -4.26 56.86 -2.88
C ALA A 325 -3.73 58.17 -3.51
N PRO A 326 -4.24 59.35 -3.13
CA PRO A 326 -5.48 59.94 -3.62
C PRO A 326 -5.23 61.27 -4.36
N ALA A 327 -6.22 61.77 -5.08
CA ALA A 327 -6.27 63.18 -5.47
C ALA A 327 -7.60 63.78 -5.03
N ALA A 328 -7.51 64.75 -4.13
CA ALA A 328 -8.60 65.57 -3.66
C ALA A 328 -9.07 66.51 -4.77
N ASP A 329 -10.38 66.78 -4.82
CA ASP A 329 -10.81 68.15 -5.07
C ASP A 329 -12.08 68.48 -4.32
N ALA A 330 -12.10 69.70 -3.80
CA ALA A 330 -13.10 70.24 -2.90
C ALA A 330 -14.28 70.85 -3.68
N SER A 331 -15.50 70.73 -3.14
CA SER A 331 -16.36 71.90 -2.89
C SER A 331 -17.75 71.52 -2.35
N ALA A 332 -18.08 72.20 -1.26
CA ALA A 332 -19.39 72.76 -0.90
C ALA A 332 -20.60 71.83 -0.67
N SER A 333 -20.91 71.67 0.62
CA SER A 333 -22.25 71.54 1.22
C SER A 333 -23.16 72.75 0.86
N PRO A 334 -24.45 72.82 1.27
CA PRO A 334 -25.26 71.89 2.09
C PRO A 334 -26.70 71.65 1.57
N ALA A 335 -27.44 70.74 2.24
CA ALA A 335 -28.73 71.03 2.90
C ALA A 335 -29.68 69.80 2.94
N ALA A 336 -30.33 69.70 4.11
CA ALA A 336 -31.46 68.87 4.53
C ALA A 336 -31.19 67.39 4.86
#